data_AF-A0A8B6LXB9-F1
#
_entry.id   AF-A0A8B6LXB9-F1
#
_cell.length_a   1.000
_cell.length_b   1.000
_cell.length_c   1.000
_cell.angle_alpha   90.00
_cell.angle_beta   90.00
_cell.angle_gamma   90.00
#
_symmetry.space_group_name_H-M   'P 1'
#
loop_
_entity.id
_entity.type
_entity.pdbx_description
1 polymer ?
#
loop_
_entity_poly.entity_id
_entity_poly.type
_entity_poly.pdbx_seq_one_letter_code
_entity_poly.pdbx_strand_id
1 'polypeptide(L)' 'MIVALRELSGGATVQQVAYDLGYESPSAVNTMFKKAFGKPPATYINDRFRVDG' A
#
# COMPACT_ATOMS: atom_id res chain seq x y z
N MET A 1 9.18 0.67 -2.93
CA MET A 1 8.00 1.51 -2.60
C MET A 1 7.28 2.07 -3.82
N ILE A 2 7.99 2.64 -4.82
CA ILE A 2 7.35 3.12 -6.06
C ILE A 2 6.62 1.98 -6.81
N VAL A 3 7.21 0.79 -6.86
CA VAL A 3 6.59 -0.41 -7.46
C VAL A 3 5.30 -0.80 -6.72
N ALA A 4 5.36 -0.91 -5.39
CA ALA A 4 4.20 -1.17 -4.53
C ALA A 4 3.04 -0.18 -4.78
N LEU A 5 3.33 1.11 -4.94
CA LEU A 5 2.28 2.10 -5.26
C LEU A 5 1.66 1.88 -6.63
N ARG A 6 2.46 1.53 -7.65
CA ARG A 6 1.94 1.22 -8.99
C ARG A 6 1.04 0.00 -8.99
N GLU A 7 1.43 -1.06 -8.28
CA GLU A 7 0.63 -2.29 -8.21
C GLU A 7 -0.68 -2.07 -7.46
N LEU A 8 -0.64 -1.34 -6.34
CA LEU A 8 -1.84 -0.95 -5.61
C LEU A 8 -2.78 -0.10 -6.46
N SER A 9 -2.25 0.84 -7.25
CA SER A 9 -3.05 1.62 -8.21
C SER A 9 -3.58 0.77 -9.38
N GLY A 10 -2.91 -0.32 -9.71
CA GLY A 10 -3.35 -1.31 -10.71
C GLY A 10 -4.36 -2.34 -10.18
N GLY A 11 -4.77 -2.23 -8.91
CA GLY A 11 -5.75 -3.12 -8.29
C GLY A 11 -5.17 -4.29 -7.50
N ALA A 12 -3.85 -4.39 -7.35
CA ALA A 12 -3.25 -5.38 -6.47
C ALA A 12 -3.68 -5.14 -5.02
N THR A 13 -3.86 -6.22 -4.27
CA THR A 13 -4.18 -6.13 -2.84
C THR A 13 -2.94 -5.80 -2.02
N VAL A 14 -3.14 -5.20 -0.84
CA VAL A 14 -2.06 -4.94 0.14
C VAL A 14 -1.34 -6.24 0.52
N GLN A 15 -2.05 -7.37 0.53
CA GLN A 15 -1.48 -8.68 0.86
C GLN A 15 -0.53 -9.18 -0.24
N GLN A 16 -0.88 -9.03 -1.52
CA GLN A 16 0.00 -9.38 -2.64
C GLN A 16 1.28 -8.54 -2.61
N VAL A 17 1.14 -7.23 -2.45
CA VAL A 17 2.29 -6.32 -2.37
C VAL A 17 3.16 -6.61 -1.14
N ALA A 18 2.57 -7.07 -0.03
CA ALA A 18 3.34 -7.52 1.14
C ALA A 18 4.18 -8.77 0.83
N TYR A 19 3.59 -9.74 0.14
CA TYR A 19 4.26 -10.96 -0.27
C TYR A 19 5.41 -10.66 -1.24
N ASP A 20 5.18 -9.82 -2.26
CA ASP A 20 6.19 -9.46 -3.27
C ASP A 20 7.37 -8.65 -2.71
N LEU A 21 7.14 -7.93 -1.60
CA LEU A 21 8.19 -7.22 -0.86
C LEU A 21 8.93 -8.12 0.15
N GLY A 22 8.58 -9.40 0.25
CA GLY A 22 9.21 -10.36 1.16
C GLY A 22 8.78 -10.23 2.62
N TYR A 23 7.64 -9.59 2.90
CA TYR A 23 7.10 -9.55 4.26
C TYR A 23 6.33 -10.82 4.58
N GLU A 24 6.67 -11.45 5.71
CA GLU A 24 5.94 -12.60 6.26
C GLU A 24 4.50 -12.27 6.69
N SER A 25 4.18 -10.98 6.90
CA SER A 25 2.85 -10.56 7.35
C SER A 25 2.39 -9.25 6.71
N PRO A 26 1.13 -9.16 6.24
CA PRO A 26 0.52 -7.91 5.79
C PRO A 26 0.53 -6.81 6.86
N SER A 27 0.53 -7.21 8.14
CA SER A 27 0.58 -6.31 9.30
C SER A 27 1.89 -5.53 9.38
N ALA A 28 3.01 -6.13 8.94
CA ALA A 28 4.32 -5.47 8.88
C ALA A 28 4.32 -4.35 7.83
N VAL A 29 3.66 -4.58 6.68
CA VAL A 29 3.49 -3.56 5.65
C VAL A 29 2.64 -2.40 6.14
N ASN A 30 1.52 -2.65 6.80
CA ASN A 30 0.70 -1.57 7.37
C ASN A 30 1.50 -0.68 8.33
N THR A 31 2.35 -1.29 9.15
CA THR A 31 3.20 -0.57 10.11
C THR A 31 4.27 0.27 9.41
N MET A 32 5.00 -0.31 8.46
CA MET A 32 6.07 0.36 7.74
C MET A 32 5.53 1.45 6.80
N PHE A 33 4.40 1.18 6.13
CA PHE A 33 3.72 2.13 5.25
C PHE A 33 3.18 3.33 6.04
N LYS A 34 2.57 3.10 7.21
CA LYS A 34 2.15 4.20 8.09
C LYS A 34 3.35 5.03 8.58
N LYS A 35 4.50 4.41 8.87
CA LYS A 35 5.74 5.15 9.19
C LYS A 35 6.24 5.99 8.00
N ALA A 36 6.17 5.45 6.78
CA ALA A 36 6.68 6.11 5.58
C ALA A 36 5.74 7.21 5.02
N PHE A 37 4.42 7.02 5.13
CA PHE A 37 3.42 7.84 4.45
C PHE A 37 2.34 8.43 5.37
N GLY A 38 2.43 8.20 6.68
CA GLY A 38 1.53 8.75 7.71
C GLY A 38 0.17 8.04 7.83
N LYS A 39 -0.24 7.27 6.82
CA LYS A 39 -1.55 6.58 6.76
C LYS A 39 -1.42 5.18 6.16
N PRO A 40 -2.32 4.23 6.49
CA PRO A 40 -2.29 2.87 5.93
C PRO A 40 -2.46 2.89 4.40
N PRO A 41 -1.97 1.86 3.68
CA PRO A 41 -2.03 1.81 2.22
C PRO A 41 -3.46 1.93 1.69
N ALA A 42 -4.42 1.20 2.27
CA ALA A 42 -5.83 1.26 1.86
C ALA A 42 -6.41 2.69 1.92
N THR A 43 -6.14 3.43 3.00
CA THR A 43 -6.56 4.83 3.14
C THR A 43 -5.80 5.76 2.19
N TYR A 44 -4.49 5.56 2.02
CA TYR A 44 -3.66 6.35 1.12
C TYR A 44 -4.15 6.25 -0.34
N ILE A 45 -4.46 5.04 -0.77
CA ILE A 45 -4.97 4.75 -2.11
C ILE A 45 -6.36 5.36 -2.31
N ASN A 46 -7.27 5.15 -1.35
CA ASN A 46 -8.61 5.72 -1.41
C ASN A 46 -8.59 7.25 -1.43
N ASP A 47 -7.74 7.89 -0.63
CA ASP A 47 -7.55 9.34 -0.68
C ASP A 47 -7.09 9.77 -2.07
N ARG A 48 -6.11 9.08 -2.67
CA ARG A 48 -5.60 9.42 -4.01
C ARG A 48 -6.66 9.28 -5.09
N PHE A 49 -7.43 8.19 -5.08
CA PHE A 49 -8.54 7.98 -6.01
C PHE A 49 -9.68 8.98 -5.83
N ARG A 50 -9.83 9.59 -4.65
CA ARG A 50 -10.80 10.67 -4.41
C ARG A 50 -10.32 12.05 -4.88
N VAL A 51 -9.01 12.27 -5.04
CA VAL A 51 -8.48 13.55 -5.57
C VAL A 51 -8.52 13.58 -7.10
N ASP A 52 -8.49 12.40 -7.74
CA ASP A 52 -8.57 12.22 -9.20
C ASP A 52 -10.03 12.02 -9.71
N GLY A 53 -11.03 12.36 -8.90
CA GLY A 53 -12.47 12.22 -9.22
C GLY A 53 -13.21 13.54 -9.31
#